data_AF-A0A266QAW2-F1
#
_entry.id   AF-A0A266QAW2-F1
#
_cell.length_a   1.000
_cell.length_b   1.000
_cell.length_c   1.000
_cell.angle_alpha   90.00
_cell.angle_beta   90.00
_cell.angle_gamma   90.00
#
_symmetry.space_group_name_H-M   'P 1'
#
loop_
_entity.id
_entity.type
_entity.pdbx_description
1 polymer ?
#
loop_
_entity_poly.entity_id
_entity_poly.type
_entity_poly.pdbx_seq_one_letter_code
_entity_poly.pdbx_strand_id
1 'polypeptide(L)'
;MSTKTDDDIFWELVEKFIEDANSACDHADPGIVSAALINATARFNAFVVAQSSLDKNEFAEDVEGTTNYLTGRYRDFLKEHMEDYRENYSTLIGVRELPDE
;
A
#
# COMPACT_ATOMS: atom_id res chain seq x y z
N MET A 1 28.36 -1.95 14.69
CA MET A 1 27.41 -1.98 13.57
C MET A 1 26.04 -1.76 14.18
N SER A 2 25.29 -0.73 13.76
CA SER A 2 23.94 -0.52 14.29
C SER A 2 23.04 -1.63 13.77
N THR A 3 22.41 -2.37 14.66
CA THR A 3 21.42 -3.39 14.28
C THR A 3 20.17 -2.66 13.81
N LYS A 4 19.66 -2.96 12.61
CA LYS A 4 18.41 -2.39 12.11
C LYS A 4 17.25 -2.81 13.02
N THR A 5 16.33 -1.90 13.26
CA THR A 5 15.08 -2.16 13.98
C THR A 5 14.01 -2.71 13.04
N ASP A 6 12.95 -3.31 13.58
CA ASP A 6 11.82 -3.77 12.79
C ASP A 6 11.13 -2.61 12.04
N ASP A 7 11.12 -1.41 12.64
CA ASP A 7 10.60 -0.19 12.00
C ASP A 7 11.46 0.23 10.80
N ASP A 8 12.79 0.16 10.93
CA ASP A 8 13.70 0.45 9.80
C ASP A 8 13.45 -0.52 8.64
N ILE A 9 13.30 -1.82 8.95
CA ILE A 9 13.02 -2.85 7.94
C ILE A 9 11.67 -2.61 7.27
N PHE A 10 10.64 -2.22 8.05
CA PHE A 10 9.33 -1.91 7.52
C PHE A 10 9.39 -0.77 6.49
N TRP A 11 10.03 0.34 6.83
CA TRP A 11 10.11 1.49 5.92
C TRP A 11 10.98 1.21 4.68
N GLU A 12 12.08 0.46 4.83
CA GLU A 12 12.88 0.02 3.67
C GLU A 12 12.06 -0.84 2.69
N LEU A 13 11.16 -1.70 3.20
CA LEU A 13 10.27 -2.48 2.35
C LEU A 13 9.22 -1.61 1.66
N VAL A 14 8.65 -0.63 2.38
CA VAL A 14 7.70 0.33 1.80
C VAL A 14 8.34 1.11 0.66
N GLU A 15 9.55 1.66 0.87
CA GLU A 15 10.31 2.37 -0.16
C GLU A 15 10.57 1.48 -1.38
N LYS A 16 11.05 0.26 -1.16
CA LYS A 16 11.28 -0.70 -2.24
C LYS A 16 10.02 -0.96 -3.06
N PHE A 17 8.85 -1.13 -2.43
CA PHE A 17 7.61 -1.37 -3.17
C PHE A 17 7.15 -0.14 -3.96
N ILE A 18 7.42 1.07 -3.47
CA ILE A 18 7.18 2.32 -4.21
C ILE A 18 8.14 2.45 -5.39
N GLU A 19 9.41 2.10 -5.25
CA GLU A 19 10.38 2.09 -6.35
C GLU A 19 9.98 1.11 -7.46
N ASP A 20 9.55 -0.09 -7.08
CA ASP A 20 9.04 -1.11 -8.01
C ASP A 20 7.79 -0.59 -8.75
N ALA A 21 6.87 0.09 -8.05
CA ALA A 21 5.68 0.70 -8.64
C ALA A 21 6.01 1.86 -9.59
N ASN A 22 6.93 2.75 -9.20
CA ASN A 22 7.38 3.86 -10.03
C ASN A 22 8.02 3.36 -11.31
N SER A 23 8.85 2.31 -11.23
CA SER A 23 9.46 1.67 -12.39
C SER A 23 8.40 1.04 -13.31
N ALA A 24 7.31 0.50 -12.76
CA ALA A 24 6.22 -0.03 -13.57
C ALA A 24 5.47 1.06 -14.36
N CYS A 25 5.42 2.29 -13.84
CA CYS A 25 4.80 3.44 -14.52
C CYS A 25 5.55 3.85 -15.80
N ASP A 26 6.80 3.43 -16.00
CA ASP A 26 7.53 3.65 -17.27
C ASP A 26 6.93 2.84 -18.43
N HIS A 27 6.11 1.83 -18.13
CA HIS A 27 5.59 0.86 -19.10
C HIS A 27 4.07 0.67 -19.06
N ALA A 28 3.39 1.24 -18.07
CA ALA A 28 1.95 1.15 -17.91
C ALA A 28 1.35 2.44 -17.35
N ASP A 29 0.07 2.67 -17.62
CA ASP A 29 -0.67 3.79 -17.05
C ASP A 29 -0.64 3.72 -15.50
N PRO A 30 -0.38 4.83 -14.78
CA PRO A 30 -0.32 4.84 -13.33
C PRO A 30 -1.59 4.31 -12.64
N GLY A 31 -2.77 4.47 -13.25
CA GLY A 31 -4.02 3.90 -12.75
C GLY A 31 -4.02 2.36 -12.81
N ILE A 32 -3.46 1.78 -13.86
CA ILE A 32 -3.28 0.32 -13.98
C ILE A 32 -2.28 -0.18 -12.94
N VAL A 33 -1.15 0.52 -12.77
CA VAL A 33 -0.13 0.17 -11.76
C VAL A 33 -0.72 0.22 -10.36
N SER A 34 -1.48 1.27 -10.04
CA SER A 34 -2.18 1.42 -8.75
C SER A 34 -3.15 0.26 -8.50
N ALA A 35 -3.99 -0.08 -9.48
CA ALA A 35 -4.92 -1.21 -9.36
C ALA A 35 -4.19 -2.56 -9.18
N ALA A 36 -3.07 -2.75 -9.89
CA ALA A 36 -2.23 -3.94 -9.77
C ALA A 36 -1.59 -4.05 -8.38
N LEU A 37 -1.09 -2.95 -7.80
CA LEU A 37 -0.55 -2.91 -6.44
C LEU A 37 -1.59 -3.32 -5.40
N ILE A 38 -2.81 -2.79 -5.47
CA ILE A 38 -3.91 -3.16 -4.54
C ILE A 38 -4.17 -4.67 -4.63
N ASN A 39 -4.21 -5.23 -5.85
CA ASN A 39 -4.40 -6.67 -6.03
C ASN A 39 -3.21 -7.48 -5.49
N ALA A 40 -1.97 -7.04 -5.75
CA ALA A 40 -0.76 -7.70 -5.28
C ALA A 40 -0.70 -7.75 -3.75
N THR A 41 -0.99 -6.62 -3.07
CA THR A 41 -1.09 -6.54 -1.61
C THR A 41 -2.14 -7.51 -1.07
N ALA A 42 -3.34 -7.55 -1.66
CA ALA A 42 -4.39 -8.47 -1.23
C ALA A 42 -3.96 -9.94 -1.37
N ARG A 43 -3.34 -10.31 -2.50
CA ARG A 43 -2.86 -11.68 -2.74
C ARG A 43 -1.75 -12.08 -1.78
N PHE A 44 -0.79 -11.19 -1.53
CA PHE A 44 0.31 -11.44 -0.60
C PHE A 44 -0.20 -11.61 0.83
N ASN A 45 -1.06 -10.71 1.29
CA ASN A 45 -1.61 -10.79 2.65
C ASN A 45 -2.46 -12.06 2.84
N ALA A 46 -3.29 -12.42 1.86
CA ALA A 46 -4.04 -13.67 1.91
C ALA A 46 -3.12 -14.91 2.00
N PHE A 47 -1.99 -14.90 1.30
CA PHE A 47 -0.99 -15.97 1.40
C PHE A 47 -0.34 -16.03 2.79
N VAL A 48 0.02 -14.89 3.38
CA VAL A 48 0.60 -14.84 4.73
C VAL A 48 -0.36 -15.43 5.76
N VAL A 49 -1.65 -15.08 5.67
CA VAL A 49 -2.69 -15.61 6.57
C VAL A 49 -2.86 -17.11 6.39
N ALA A 50 -2.95 -17.57 5.13
CA ALA A 50 -3.06 -18.99 4.84
C ALA A 50 -1.85 -19.82 5.32
N GLN A 51 -0.64 -19.24 5.28
CA GLN A 51 0.57 -19.87 5.82
C GLN A 51 0.60 -19.89 7.36
N SER A 52 -0.06 -18.94 8.03
CA SER A 52 -0.13 -18.90 9.49
C SER A 52 -1.22 -19.80 10.08
N SER A 53 -2.24 -20.18 9.30
CA SER A 53 -3.29 -21.10 9.74
C SER A 53 -2.79 -22.55 9.75
N LEU A 54 -3.19 -23.34 10.76
CA LEU A 54 -2.83 -24.75 10.92
C LEU A 54 -3.51 -25.62 9.87
N ASP A 55 -4.76 -25.30 9.51
CA ASP A 55 -5.52 -26.02 8.51
C ASP A 55 -6.56 -25.14 7.80
N LYS A 56 -7.31 -25.78 6.90
CA LYS A 56 -8.35 -25.12 6.10
C LYS A 56 -9.52 -24.59 6.94
N ASN A 57 -9.86 -25.23 8.05
CA ASN A 57 -10.97 -24.82 8.90
C ASN A 57 -10.59 -23.55 9.67
N GLU A 58 -9.40 -23.52 10.27
CA GLU A 58 -8.89 -22.32 10.95
C GLU A 58 -8.77 -21.14 9.96
N PHE A 59 -8.20 -21.38 8.77
CA PHE A 59 -8.17 -20.35 7.74
C PHE A 59 -9.57 -19.82 7.40
N ALA A 60 -10.57 -20.69 7.30
CA ALA A 60 -11.95 -20.28 7.00
C ALA A 60 -12.57 -19.44 8.12
N GLU A 61 -12.27 -19.74 9.38
CA GLU A 61 -12.69 -18.95 10.55
C GLU A 61 -12.02 -17.57 10.57
N ASP A 62 -10.77 -17.48 10.13
CA ASP A 62 -9.99 -16.23 10.11
C ASP A 62 -10.29 -15.29 8.93
N VAL A 63 -10.88 -15.80 7.84
CA VAL A 63 -11.06 -15.04 6.58
C VAL A 63 -11.77 -13.70 6.82
N GLU A 64 -12.92 -13.70 7.51
CA GLU A 64 -13.71 -12.48 7.67
C GLU A 64 -13.01 -11.47 8.59
N GLY A 65 -12.54 -11.93 9.76
CA GLY A 65 -11.84 -11.09 10.73
C GLY A 65 -10.58 -10.46 10.13
N THR A 66 -9.80 -11.26 9.41
CA THR A 66 -8.56 -10.79 8.79
C THR A 66 -8.82 -9.87 7.61
N THR A 67 -9.84 -10.15 6.79
CA THR A 67 -10.26 -9.25 5.70
C THR A 67 -10.64 -7.88 6.25
N ASN A 68 -11.43 -7.83 7.33
CA ASN A 68 -11.84 -6.59 7.97
C ASN A 68 -10.65 -5.83 8.56
N TYR A 69 -9.71 -6.54 9.20
CA TYR A 69 -8.50 -5.95 9.74
C TYR A 69 -7.62 -5.33 8.64
N LEU A 70 -7.29 -6.10 7.60
CA LEU A 70 -6.40 -5.65 6.53
C LEU A 70 -6.99 -4.49 5.72
N THR A 71 -8.27 -4.57 5.37
CA THR A 71 -8.96 -3.48 4.66
C THR A 71 -9.10 -2.23 5.53
N GLY A 72 -9.31 -2.41 6.84
CA GLY A 72 -9.29 -1.33 7.82
C GLY A 72 -7.95 -0.62 7.89
N ARG A 73 -6.85 -1.37 8.04
CA ARG A 73 -5.49 -0.84 8.04
C ARG A 73 -5.16 -0.08 6.74
N TYR A 74 -5.51 -0.65 5.59
CA TYR A 74 -5.30 0.03 4.31
C TYR A 74 -6.08 1.35 4.22
N ARG A 75 -7.35 1.36 4.62
CA ARG A 75 -8.16 2.58 4.64
C ARG A 75 -7.55 3.66 5.53
N ASP A 76 -7.04 3.29 6.69
CA ASP A 76 -6.47 4.25 7.63
C ASP A 76 -5.17 4.87 7.06
N PHE A 77 -4.27 4.06 6.49
CA PHE A 77 -3.08 4.55 5.79
C PHE A 77 -3.42 5.43 4.58
N LEU A 78 -4.37 5.00 3.75
CA LEU A 78 -4.80 5.77 2.59
C LEU A 78 -5.35 7.13 3.01
N LYS A 79 -6.15 7.16 4.07
CA LYS A 79 -6.71 8.41 4.60
C LYS A 79 -5.62 9.35 5.10
N GLU A 80 -4.65 8.83 5.86
CA GLU A 80 -3.51 9.61 6.35
C GLU A 80 -2.73 10.25 5.19
N HIS A 81 -2.39 9.47 4.16
CA HIS A 81 -1.68 10.01 2.99
C HIS A 81 -2.53 11.00 2.18
N MET A 82 -3.83 10.76 2.04
CA MET A 82 -4.74 11.70 1.36
C MET A 82 -4.87 13.02 2.13
N GLU A 83 -4.88 12.97 3.47
CA GLU A 83 -4.88 14.16 4.32
C GLU A 83 -3.56 14.93 4.20
N ASP A 84 -2.42 14.24 4.14
CA ASP A 84 -1.11 14.87 3.88
C ASP A 84 -1.07 15.58 2.52
N TYR A 85 -1.50 14.92 1.45
CA TYR A 85 -1.64 15.54 0.13
C TYR A 85 -2.63 16.70 0.12
N ARG A 86 -3.73 16.62 0.89
CA ARG A 86 -4.70 17.72 1.02
C ARG A 86 -4.06 18.94 1.68
N GLU A 87 -3.28 18.73 2.73
CA GLU A 87 -2.68 19.80 3.53
C GLU A 87 -1.45 20.42 2.85
N ASN A 88 -0.69 19.61 2.11
CA ASN A 88 0.56 19.99 1.47
C ASN A 88 0.45 20.08 -0.07
N TYR A 89 -0.76 20.13 -0.62
CA TYR A 89 -1.03 20.03 -2.06
C TYR A 89 -0.14 20.95 -2.91
N SER A 90 -0.14 22.25 -2.60
CA SER A 90 0.62 23.25 -3.38
C SER A 90 2.13 23.03 -3.33
N THR A 91 2.64 22.46 -2.24
CA THR A 91 4.07 22.18 -2.07
C THR A 91 4.48 20.89 -2.78
N LEU A 92 3.65 19.86 -2.72
CA LEU A 92 3.96 18.53 -3.25
C LEU A 92 3.60 18.36 -4.73
N ILE A 93 2.47 18.92 -5.15
CA ILE A 93 1.92 18.79 -6.52
C ILE A 93 2.08 20.08 -7.32
N GLY A 94 2.04 21.23 -6.65
CA GLY A 94 2.04 22.54 -7.31
C GLY A 94 0.64 23.08 -7.57
N VAL A 95 0.55 24.37 -7.86
CA VAL A 95 -0.71 25.00 -8.30
C VAL A 95 -0.80 24.84 -9.81
N ARG A 96 -1.85 24.17 -10.30
CA ARG A 96 -2.13 24.13 -11.73
C ARG A 96 -2.61 25.50 -12.17
N GLU A 97 -1.76 26.27 -12.85
CA GLU A 97 -2.20 27.47 -13.55
C GLU A 97 -3.18 27.05 -14.65
N LEU A 98 -4.37 27.66 -14.66
CA LEU A 98 -5.29 27.49 -15.77
C LEU A 98 -4.66 28.18 -16.99
N PRO A 99 -4.69 27.58 -18.19
CA PRO A 99 -4.21 28.25 -19.38
C PRO A 99 -4.97 29.57 -19.58
N ASP A 100 -4.24 30.63 -19.92
CA ASP A 100 -4.84 31.91 -20.29
C ASP A 100 -5.80 31.71 -21.48
N GLU A 101 -7.01 32.30 -21.38
CA GLU A 101 -8.08 32.23 -22.39
C GLU A 101 -7.69 32.80 -23.76
#